data_AF-A0A183JMI6-F1
#
_entry.id   AF-A0A183JMI6-F1
#
_cell.length_a   1.000
_cell.length_b   1.000
_cell.length_c   1.000
_cell.angle_alpha   90.00
_cell.angle_beta   90.00
_cell.angle_gamma   90.00
#
_symmetry.space_group_name_H-M   'P 1'
#
loop_
_entity.id
_entity.type
_entity.pdbx_description
1 polymer ?
#
loop_
_entity_poly.entity_id
_entity_poly.type
_entity_poly.pdbx_seq_one_letter_code
_entity_poly.pdbx_strand_id
1 'polypeptide(L)'
;MCGKVDEGSLIILMVLLFNKVKNFVNAQLQDQQTGFRKDGSCTDRIATLQITVKQSSEWNSPFYIKLIDYENAFDIVDRTTLWRLLPHYSVHEKIVNIIRNFYDGLNCKIVHGEQMTTRSNNDEEEEEEEDDDDDDGDYDDDHDDDNKCSVNYT
;
A
#
# COMPACT_ATOMS: atom_id res chain seq x y z
N MET A 1 5.54 36.44 8.75
CA MET A 1 6.76 35.61 8.75
C MET A 1 6.34 34.18 8.46
N CYS A 2 6.67 33.64 7.29
CA CYS A 2 6.45 32.21 7.00
C CYS A 2 7.56 31.44 7.70
N GLY A 3 7.28 30.91 8.89
CA GLY A 3 8.23 30.04 9.59
C GLY A 3 8.50 28.82 8.71
N LYS A 4 9.77 28.54 8.41
CA LYS A 4 10.13 27.24 7.86
C LYS A 4 9.73 26.20 8.90
N VAL A 5 8.86 25.27 8.52
CA VAL A 5 8.61 24.08 9.34
C VAL A 5 9.92 23.31 9.36
N ASP A 6 10.48 23.07 10.54
CA ASP A 6 11.68 22.25 10.68
C ASP A 6 11.36 20.79 10.30
N GLU A 7 12.35 20.07 9.77
CA GLU A 7 12.17 18.67 9.37
C GLU A 7 11.73 17.78 10.54
N GLY A 8 12.14 18.11 11.78
CA GLY A 8 11.70 17.41 12.99
C GLY A 8 10.20 17.50 13.22
N SER A 9 9.62 18.70 13.06
CA SER A 9 8.18 18.93 13.15
C SER A 9 7.39 18.14 12.11
N LEU A 10 7.92 17.97 10.89
CA LEU A 10 7.29 17.14 9.85
C LEU A 10 7.27 15.65 10.22
N ILE A 11 8.40 15.13 10.73
CA ILE A 11 8.50 13.73 11.16
C ILE A 11 7.51 13.43 12.29
N ILE A 12 7.39 14.34 13.27
CA ILE A 12 6.44 14.18 14.38
C ILE A 12 5.00 14.13 13.86
N LEU A 13 4.64 15.00 12.92
CA LEU A 13 3.31 15.02 12.31
C LEU A 13 3.02 13.75 11.52
N MET A 14 3.99 13.24 10.76
CA MET A 14 3.89 11.94 10.08
C MET A 14 3.63 10.79 11.06
N VAL A 15 4.36 10.72 12.17
CA VAL A 15 4.16 9.68 13.20
C VAL A 15 2.77 9.77 13.82
N LEU A 16 2.26 10.98 14.07
CA LEU A 16 0.91 11.17 14.60
C LEU A 16 -0.16 10.71 13.60
N LEU A 17 0.00 11.06 12.32
CA LEU A 17 -0.91 10.63 11.26
C LEU A 17 -0.89 9.12 11.09
N PHE A 18 0.30 8.52 11.04
CA PHE A 18 0.47 7.08 10.98
C PHE A 18 -0.28 6.38 12.12
N ASN A 19 -0.09 6.81 13.37
CA ASN A 19 -0.78 6.20 14.51
C ASN A 19 -2.32 6.34 14.44
N LYS A 20 -2.83 7.44 13.86
CA LYS A 20 -4.26 7.60 13.63
C LYS A 20 -4.79 6.64 12.55
N VAL A 21 -4.09 6.49 11.44
CA VAL A 21 -4.49 5.63 10.31
C VAL A 21 -4.34 4.15 10.65
N LYS A 22 -3.25 3.81 11.35
CA LYS A 22 -2.83 2.43 11.65
C LYS A 22 -3.95 1.57 12.23
N ASN A 23 -4.75 2.09 13.15
CA ASN A 23 -5.80 1.30 13.80
C ASN A 23 -6.95 0.97 12.85
N PHE A 24 -7.33 1.90 11.97
CA PHE A 24 -8.38 1.67 10.98
C PHE A 24 -7.95 0.62 9.95
N VAL A 25 -6.72 0.73 9.45
CA VAL A 25 -6.17 -0.21 8.48
C VAL A 25 -5.97 -1.59 9.11
N ASN A 26 -5.34 -1.67 10.29
CA ASN A 26 -5.04 -2.95 10.95
C ASN A 26 -6.29 -3.75 11.35
N ALA A 27 -7.44 -3.10 11.55
CA ALA A 27 -8.69 -3.75 11.86
C ALA A 27 -9.28 -4.52 10.66
N GLN A 28 -8.85 -4.18 9.44
CA GLN A 28 -9.37 -4.79 8.22
C GLN A 28 -8.34 -5.66 7.48
N LEU A 29 -7.05 -5.51 7.80
CA LEU A 29 -6.01 -6.36 7.23
C LEU A 29 -6.17 -7.81 7.68
N GLN A 30 -5.97 -8.73 6.73
CA GLN A 30 -5.96 -10.16 6.99
C GLN A 30 -4.82 -10.54 7.92
N ASP A 31 -5.02 -11.60 8.71
CA ASP A 31 -4.02 -12.09 9.66
C ASP A 31 -2.77 -12.62 8.97
N GLN A 32 -2.88 -13.11 7.72
CA GLN A 32 -1.73 -13.51 6.91
C GLN A 32 -0.75 -12.36 6.66
N GLN A 33 -1.23 -11.12 6.54
CA GLN A 33 -0.36 -9.95 6.37
C GLN A 33 0.27 -9.58 7.71
N THR A 34 1.50 -10.01 7.93
CA THR A 34 2.25 -9.73 9.17
C THR A 34 3.27 -8.61 9.02
N GLY A 35 3.66 -8.27 7.79
CA GLY A 35 4.57 -7.14 7.52
C GLY A 35 4.01 -5.83 8.08
N PHE A 36 4.87 -5.03 8.70
CA PHE A 36 4.54 -3.71 9.29
C PHE A 36 3.44 -3.70 10.38
N ARG A 37 2.99 -4.87 10.85
CA ARG A 37 2.07 -4.99 11.99
C ARG A 37 2.83 -5.16 13.29
N LYS A 38 2.20 -4.74 14.39
CA LYS A 38 2.69 -5.03 15.72
C LYS A 38 2.64 -6.56 15.91
N ASP A 39 3.70 -7.12 16.49
CA ASP A 39 3.84 -8.56 16.74
C ASP A 39 3.94 -9.42 15.45
N GLY A 40 4.08 -8.78 14.28
CA GLY A 40 4.34 -9.46 13.03
C GLY A 40 5.82 -9.85 12.88
N SER A 41 6.08 -11.15 12.75
CA SER A 41 7.42 -11.70 12.53
C SER A 41 7.49 -12.47 11.22
N CYS A 42 8.59 -12.30 10.48
CA CYS A 42 8.88 -13.12 9.30
C CYS A 42 9.22 -14.57 9.71
N THR A 43 9.82 -14.75 10.90
CA THR A 43 10.23 -16.06 11.42
C THR A 43 9.07 -17.04 11.51
N ASP A 44 7.91 -16.60 12.00
CA ASP A 44 6.75 -17.48 12.16
C ASP A 44 6.18 -17.93 10.81
N ARG A 45 6.22 -17.05 9.81
CA ARG A 45 5.80 -17.36 8.44
C ARG A 45 6.76 -18.32 7.75
N ILE A 46 8.07 -18.15 7.95
CA ILE A 46 9.09 -19.09 7.46
C ILE A 46 8.92 -20.46 8.13
N ALA A 47 8.75 -20.50 9.46
CA ALA A 47 8.55 -21.74 10.19
C ALA A 47 7.28 -22.47 9.74
N THR A 48 6.18 -21.73 9.55
CA THR A 48 4.93 -22.29 8.99
C THR A 48 5.16 -22.90 7.62
N LEU A 49 5.85 -22.18 6.72
CA LEU A 49 6.17 -22.67 5.38
C LEU A 49 7.02 -23.96 5.42
N GLN A 50 8.04 -23.99 6.29
CA GLN A 50 8.88 -25.18 6.49
C GLN A 50 8.07 -26.39 6.97
N ILE A 51 7.13 -26.19 7.90
CA ILE A 51 6.24 -27.24 8.38
C ILE A 51 5.34 -27.75 7.24
N THR A 52 4.74 -26.86 6.45
CA THR A 52 3.87 -27.24 5.33
C THR A 52 4.63 -28.04 4.26
N VAL A 53 5.83 -27.59 3.88
CA VAL A 53 6.70 -28.32 2.93
C VAL A 53 7.05 -29.72 3.46
N LYS A 54 7.36 -29.82 4.75
CA LYS A 54 7.69 -31.10 5.36
C LYS A 54 6.49 -32.05 5.36
N GLN A 55 5.30 -31.56 5.70
CA GLN A 55 4.07 -32.34 5.70
C GLN A 55 3.69 -32.84 4.30
N SER A 56 3.79 -32.00 3.27
CA SER A 56 3.50 -32.42 1.90
C SER A 56 4.46 -33.51 1.44
N SER A 57 5.75 -33.40 1.79
CA SER A 57 6.74 -34.44 1.52
C SER A 57 6.44 -35.75 2.28
N GLU A 58 6.00 -35.68 3.53
CA GLU A 58 5.67 -36.85 4.34
C GLU A 58 4.45 -37.61 3.76
N TRP A 59 3.48 -36.88 3.24
CA TRP A 59 2.23 -37.44 2.70
C TRP A 59 2.33 -37.73 1.20
N ASN A 60 3.49 -37.50 0.59
CA ASN A 60 3.74 -37.61 -0.84
C ASN A 60 2.70 -36.83 -1.68
N SER A 61 2.27 -35.68 -1.16
CA SER A 61 1.31 -34.77 -1.79
C SER A 61 2.07 -33.72 -2.62
N PRO A 62 1.60 -33.36 -3.82
CA PRO A 62 2.15 -32.22 -4.54
C PRO A 62 1.97 -30.94 -3.72
N PHE A 63 2.95 -30.04 -3.81
CA PHE A 63 2.95 -28.75 -3.13
C PHE A 63 3.62 -27.70 -4.01
N TYR A 64 2.96 -26.56 -4.19
CA TYR A 64 3.41 -25.48 -5.05
C TYR A 64 3.49 -24.18 -4.25
N ILE A 65 4.55 -23.40 -4.47
CA ILE A 65 4.74 -22.08 -3.86
C ILE A 65 5.01 -21.07 -4.97
N LYS A 66 4.34 -19.92 -4.91
CA LYS A 66 4.66 -18.73 -5.71
C LYS A 66 5.23 -17.65 -4.80
N LEU A 67 6.45 -17.21 -5.09
CA LEU A 67 7.08 -16.06 -4.43
C LEU A 67 6.91 -14.86 -5.36
N ILE A 68 6.34 -13.78 -4.84
CA ILE A 68 6.14 -12.52 -5.56
C ILE A 68 6.89 -11.45 -4.78
N ASP A 69 7.77 -10.72 -5.46
CA ASP A 69 8.48 -9.57 -4.92
C ASP A 69 8.27 -8.39 -5.87
N TYR A 70 8.07 -7.20 -5.30
CA TYR A 70 7.82 -5.98 -6.06
C TYR A 70 9.08 -5.10 -6.02
N GLU A 71 9.68 -4.89 -7.18
CA GLU A 71 10.78 -3.94 -7.32
C GLU A 71 10.27 -2.52 -7.04
N ASN A 72 10.93 -1.80 -6.12
CA ASN A 72 10.59 -0.42 -5.74
C ASN A 72 9.10 -0.25 -5.38
N ALA A 73 8.57 -1.18 -4.58
CA ALA A 73 7.14 -1.29 -4.27
C ALA A 73 6.45 0.02 -3.85
N PHE A 74 7.16 0.96 -3.22
CA PHE A 74 6.61 2.26 -2.80
C PHE A 74 6.63 3.32 -3.89
N ASP A 75 7.56 3.24 -4.84
CA ASP A 75 7.69 4.21 -5.93
C ASP A 75 6.67 3.95 -7.05
N ILE A 76 6.21 2.70 -7.18
CA ILE A 76 5.25 2.27 -8.21
C ILE A 76 3.78 2.38 -7.78
N VAL A 77 3.48 2.76 -6.53
CA VAL A 77 2.09 2.85 -6.07
C VAL A 77 1.39 4.04 -6.72
N ASP A 78 0.30 3.77 -7.46
CA ASP A 78 -0.57 4.83 -7.96
C ASP A 78 -1.23 5.58 -6.80
N ARG A 79 -0.98 6.90 -6.73
CA ARG A 79 -1.48 7.77 -5.67
C ARG A 79 -2.99 7.95 -5.75
N THR A 80 -3.56 7.97 -6.95
CA THR A 80 -5.02 8.13 -7.14
C THR A 80 -5.76 6.94 -6.55
N THR A 81 -5.28 5.73 -6.81
CA THR A 81 -5.76 4.50 -6.19
C THR A 81 -5.61 4.53 -4.67
N LEU A 82 -4.46 5.01 -4.15
CA LEU A 82 -4.25 5.12 -2.71
C LEU A 82 -5.28 6.05 -2.03
N TRP A 83 -5.64 7.18 -2.65
CA TRP A 83 -6.65 8.09 -2.12
C TRP A 83 -8.05 7.49 -2.09
N ARG A 84 -8.38 6.65 -3.08
CA ARG A 84 -9.65 5.91 -3.13
C ARG A 84 -9.68 4.78 -2.10
N LEU A 85 -8.55 4.14 -1.84
CA LEU A 85 -8.44 2.99 -0.95
C LEU A 85 -8.56 3.34 0.55
N LEU A 86 -7.98 4.47 0.98
CA LEU A 86 -7.99 4.86 2.40
C LEU A 86 -9.42 5.01 2.99
N PRO A 87 -10.40 5.61 2.29
CA PRO A 87 -11.81 5.62 2.71
C PRO A 87 -12.43 4.22 2.85
N HIS A 88 -12.10 3.26 1.98
CA HIS A 88 -12.53 1.87 2.14
C HIS A 88 -12.01 1.27 3.46
N TYR A 89 -10.80 1.65 3.86
CA TYR A 89 -10.24 1.32 5.18
C TYR A 89 -10.83 2.14 6.34
N SER A 90 -11.96 2.83 6.15
CA SER A 90 -12.60 3.69 7.17
C SER A 90 -11.75 4.86 7.66
N VAL A 91 -10.74 5.26 6.88
CA VAL A 91 -9.95 6.47 7.17
C VAL A 91 -10.78 7.69 6.75
N HIS A 92 -11.04 8.58 7.69
CA HIS A 92 -11.83 9.78 7.42
C HIS A 92 -11.15 10.67 6.37
N GLU A 93 -11.93 11.17 5.42
CA GLU A 93 -11.51 12.04 4.32
C GLU A 93 -10.58 13.21 4.73
N LYS A 94 -10.81 13.84 5.90
CA LYS A 94 -9.94 14.90 6.43
C LYS A 94 -8.49 14.43 6.60
N ILE A 95 -8.28 13.19 7.05
CA ILE A 95 -6.95 12.59 7.22
C ILE A 95 -6.37 12.26 5.84
N VAL A 96 -7.18 11.74 4.92
CA VAL A 96 -6.77 11.45 3.54
C VAL A 96 -6.28 12.73 2.85
N ASN A 97 -7.02 13.83 2.98
CA ASN A 97 -6.63 15.13 2.41
C ASN A 97 -5.35 15.68 3.03
N ILE A 98 -5.14 15.48 4.33
CA ILE A 98 -3.87 15.85 4.97
C ILE A 98 -2.71 15.06 4.34
N ILE A 99 -2.84 13.74 4.23
CA ILE A 99 -1.81 12.87 3.63
C ILE A 99 -1.55 13.27 2.17
N ARG A 100 -2.59 13.47 1.37
CA ARG A 100 -2.49 13.93 -0.03
C ARG A 100 -1.65 15.21 -0.13
N ASN A 101 -1.96 16.22 0.68
CA ASN A 101 -1.20 17.48 0.71
C ASN A 101 0.28 17.31 1.11
N PHE A 102 0.65 16.25 1.83
CA PHE A 102 2.07 15.95 2.06
C PHE A 102 2.77 15.44 0.81
N TYR A 103 2.10 14.60 0.03
CA TYR A 103 2.63 14.01 -1.20
C TYR A 103 2.70 14.99 -2.38
N ASP A 104 1.73 15.92 -2.47
CA ASP A 104 1.67 16.94 -3.53
C ASP A 104 2.55 18.17 -3.23
N GLY A 105 3.25 18.14 -2.08
CA GLY A 105 4.01 19.25 -1.56
C GLY A 105 3.16 20.13 -0.63
N LEU A 106 3.72 20.43 0.53
CA LEU A 106 3.05 21.22 1.56
C LEU A 106 2.81 22.66 1.11
N ASN A 107 1.61 22.94 0.62
CA ASN A 107 1.14 24.30 0.39
C ASN A 107 0.44 24.83 1.63
N CYS A 108 1.22 25.24 2.64
CA CYS A 108 0.69 25.91 3.82
C CYS A 108 0.28 27.36 3.49
N LYS A 109 -1.03 27.63 3.46
CA LYS A 109 -1.57 29.00 3.42
C LYS A 109 -1.90 29.44 4.85
N ILE A 110 -1.15 30.42 5.37
CA ILE A 110 -1.45 31.05 6.66
C ILE A 110 -2.47 32.16 6.39
N VAL A 111 -3.70 32.00 6.91
CA VAL A 111 -4.73 33.04 6.84
C VAL A 111 -4.60 33.92 8.09
N HIS A 112 -4.29 35.21 7.90
CA HIS A 112 -4.28 36.21 8.96
C HIS A 112 -5.33 37.28 8.65
N GLY A 113 -6.58 37.07 9.07
CA GLY A 113 -7.70 37.97 8.74
C GLY A 113 -8.26 37.73 7.33
N GLU A 114 -8.76 38.79 6.66
CA GLU A 114 -9.38 38.72 5.31
C GLU A 114 -8.39 38.68 4.12
N GLN A 115 -7.08 38.72 4.36
CA GLN A 115 -6.10 38.72 3.26
C GLN A 115 -5.49 37.35 3.03
N MET A 116 -5.59 36.90 1.77
CA MET A 116 -5.01 35.67 1.27
C MET A 116 -3.67 35.95 0.59
N THR A 117 -2.63 35.19 0.94
CA THR A 117 -1.41 35.09 0.10
C THR A 117 -1.47 33.79 -0.70
N THR A 118 -1.77 33.88 -1.99
CA THR A 118 -1.54 32.79 -2.95
C THR A 118 -0.23 33.05 -3.67
N ARG A 119 0.63 32.02 -3.76
CA ARG A 119 1.70 32.00 -4.75
C ARG A 119 1.14 31.33 -5.99
N SER A 120 1.18 32.03 -7.12
CA SER A 120 0.87 31.49 -8.43
C SER A 120 1.92 30.45 -8.79
N ASN A 121 1.49 29.20 -9.00
CA ASN A 121 2.15 28.32 -9.95
C ASN A 121 1.13 28.12 -11.07
N ASN A 122 1.57 28.43 -12.28
CA ASN A 122 0.87 28.09 -13.50
C ASN A 122 0.99 26.59 -13.76
N ASP A 123 0.19 26.16 -14.75
CA ASP A 123 0.26 24.90 -15.49
C ASP A 123 -0.47 23.73 -14.82
N GLU A 124 -1.38 22.99 -15.45
CA GLU A 124 -2.09 23.04 -16.75
C GLU A 124 -3.37 22.18 -16.50
N GLU A 125 -4.52 22.56 -17.06
CA GLU A 125 -5.73 21.74 -17.02
C GLU A 125 -5.55 20.56 -17.97
N GLU A 126 -5.48 19.34 -17.47
CA GLU A 126 -5.71 18.13 -18.28
C GLU A 126 -7.13 17.63 -18.01
N GLU A 127 -7.90 17.56 -19.09
CA GLU A 127 -9.29 17.11 -19.15
C GLU A 127 -9.36 15.61 -18.83
N GLU A 128 -10.32 15.22 -17.97
CA GLU A 128 -10.66 13.82 -17.73
C GLU A 128 -11.41 13.29 -18.97
N GLU A 129 -10.83 12.34 -19.71
CA GLU A 129 -11.60 11.47 -20.60
C GLU A 129 -12.19 10.31 -19.79
N GLU A 130 -13.51 10.17 -19.83
CA GLU A 130 -14.24 9.00 -19.33
C GLU A 130 -14.11 7.88 -20.36
N ASP A 131 -13.24 6.89 -20.10
CA ASP A 131 -13.24 5.62 -20.83
C ASP A 131 -14.14 4.62 -20.10
N ASP A 132 -15.36 4.47 -20.63
CA ASP A 132 -16.29 3.38 -20.34
C ASP A 132 -15.77 2.08 -20.98
N ASP A 133 -15.01 1.28 -20.22
CA ASP A 133 -14.70 -0.10 -20.60
C ASP A 133 -15.49 -1.10 -19.72
N ASP A 134 -16.67 -1.45 -20.23
CA ASP A 134 -17.35 -2.72 -19.92
C ASP A 134 -16.52 -3.88 -20.51
N ASP A 135 -15.65 -4.51 -19.72
CA ASP A 135 -15.00 -5.78 -20.11
C ASP A 135 -15.53 -6.94 -19.26
N ASP A 136 -16.61 -7.55 -19.76
CA ASP A 136 -17.10 -8.87 -19.38
C ASP A 136 -16.13 -9.95 -19.93
N GLY A 137 -14.99 -10.09 -19.26
CA GLY A 137 -13.99 -11.12 -19.55
C GLY A 137 -14.19 -12.38 -18.71
N ASP A 138 -14.90 -13.37 -19.26
CA ASP A 138 -14.93 -14.77 -18.79
C ASP A 138 -13.48 -15.33 -18.74
N TYR A 139 -13.00 -15.66 -17.54
CA TYR A 139 -11.76 -16.43 -17.42
C TYR A 139 -12.07 -17.91 -17.59
N ASP A 140 -11.88 -18.38 -18.82
CA ASP A 140 -11.88 -19.79 -19.18
C ASP A 140 -10.75 -20.56 -18.47
N ASP A 141 -11.12 -21.79 -18.12
CA ASP A 141 -10.37 -22.88 -17.52
C ASP A 141 -9.17 -23.36 -18.38
N ASP A 142 -8.20 -23.96 -17.68
CA ASP A 142 -7.24 -24.97 -18.13
C ASP A 142 -6.15 -24.63 -19.18
N HIS A 143 -4.88 -24.65 -18.73
CA HIS A 143 -3.95 -25.69 -19.20
C HIS A 143 -2.73 -25.87 -18.27
N ASP A 144 -2.59 -27.10 -17.80
CA ASP A 144 -1.40 -27.67 -17.18
C ASP A 144 -0.21 -27.64 -18.16
N ASP A 145 0.93 -27.12 -17.71
CA ASP A 145 2.21 -27.48 -18.30
C ASP A 145 3.23 -27.82 -17.22
N ASP A 146 3.55 -29.11 -17.19
CA ASP A 146 4.53 -29.78 -16.35
C ASP A 146 5.92 -29.15 -16.47
N ASN A 147 6.41 -28.48 -15.41
CA ASN A 147 7.84 -28.28 -15.23
C ASN A 147 8.35 -29.10 -14.04
N LYS A 148 8.69 -30.36 -14.34
CA LYS A 148 9.27 -31.34 -13.43
C LYS A 148 10.70 -30.96 -13.07
N CYS A 149 10.89 -30.03 -12.12
CA CYS A 149 12.20 -29.80 -11.53
C CYS A 149 12.53 -30.94 -10.55
N SER A 150 13.34 -31.89 -11.01
CA SER A 150 13.87 -32.98 -10.20
C SER A 150 15.01 -32.43 -9.34
N VAL A 151 14.84 -32.39 -8.02
CA VAL A 151 15.93 -32.07 -7.08
C VAL A 151 16.27 -33.32 -6.28
N ASN A 152 17.45 -33.89 -6.55
CA ASN A 152 18.04 -34.98 -5.79
C ASN A 152 18.78 -34.42 -4.58
N TYR A 153 18.61 -35.02 -3.40
CA TYR A 153 19.48 -34.77 -2.25
C TYR A 153 20.51 -35.91 -2.10
N THR A 154 21.75 -35.54 -1.82
CA THR A 154 22.77 -36.42 -1.20
C THR A 154 22.75 -36.20 0.30
#